data_AF-A0A1Z4RN85-F1
#
_entry.id   AF-A0A1Z4RN85-F1
#
_cell.length_a   1.000
_cell.length_b   1.000
_cell.length_c   1.000
_cell.angle_alpha   90.00
_cell.angle_beta   90.00
_cell.angle_gamma   90.00
#
_symmetry.space_group_name_H-M   'P 1'
#
loop_
_entity.id
_entity.type
_entity.pdbx_description
1 polymer ?
#
loop_
_entity_poly.entity_id
_entity_poly.type
_entity_poly.pdbx_seq_one_letter_code
_entity_poly.pdbx_strand_id
1 'polypeptide(L)'
;MFEQVLDKIKNIQNVTQLKLPLLFFALAVWVSFPILGIFPFLLTIQLDLLKPNSRPSRFFSFHSLILILVLLTVAIYLSAFDIFADTRIYLNLYENLDRQSPFDNYISKQRFEVVLFLFLAVINFLSNESTFWCLFSLALLNNSFVIFYISKRLSPKYYPTLLIIIFSSYFYYSQVFYMRQFLALVFVLAAIVNIESNLILFTLFSLLAVFSHTASVVYILVCLLILLLNTLIKIWRQLGWRKIDKIFLYISLFFLVIFLLYLGIQIYNNPQAIYRLINNLLDFVPQEKIARSVQGRIAEDQGRDRDLFEFSIFLGMAMLSTGTFIIARSYRQISLKMITMIALYIVSVLQILLIISTGFNQRVAYLFLAFFGLFFSIGLDDQQLNPNNKIKNFPLVSAMTILMAVANTYNFLNIQVNMIDIDGWSFFNKHPLSFSLFDYITYFFQSL
;
A
#
# COMPACT_ATOMS: atom_id res chain seq x y z
N MET A 1 -23.68 21.08 28.91
CA MET A 1 -23.45 21.18 27.45
C MET A 1 -22.95 19.85 26.87
N PHE A 2 -21.90 19.23 27.41
CA PHE A 2 -21.39 17.92 26.94
C PHE A 2 -22.41 16.77 27.10
N GLU A 3 -23.14 16.71 28.22
CA GLU A 3 -24.20 15.71 28.44
C GLU A 3 -25.38 15.87 27.48
N GLN A 4 -25.79 17.10 27.18
CA GLN A 4 -26.85 17.39 26.19
C GLN A 4 -26.43 17.00 24.76
N VAL A 5 -25.14 17.12 24.43
CA VAL A 5 -24.59 16.65 23.16
C VAL A 5 -24.56 15.12 23.13
N LEU A 6 -24.14 14.46 24.22
CA LEU A 6 -24.16 13.01 24.37
C LEU A 6 -25.56 12.41 24.28
N ASP A 7 -26.56 13.03 24.91
CA ASP A 7 -27.95 12.55 24.84
C ASP A 7 -28.59 12.81 23.47
N LYS A 8 -28.20 13.89 22.78
CA LYS A 8 -28.57 14.06 21.36
C LYS A 8 -27.92 13.01 20.47
N ILE A 9 -26.65 12.65 20.70
CA ILE A 9 -25.94 11.60 19.96
C ILE A 9 -26.58 10.22 20.20
N LYS A 10 -26.99 9.91 21.43
CA LYS A 10 -27.71 8.67 21.78
C LYS A 10 -29.05 8.53 21.07
N ASN A 11 -29.71 9.66 20.76
CA ASN A 11 -31.01 9.70 20.10
C ASN A 11 -30.94 9.74 18.55
N ILE A 12 -29.74 9.64 17.96
CA ILE A 12 -29.58 9.57 16.50
C ILE A 12 -30.03 8.18 16.03
N GLN A 13 -31.27 8.09 15.57
CA GLN A 13 -31.83 6.84 15.03
C GLN A 13 -31.27 6.48 13.64
N ASN A 14 -30.65 7.44 12.95
CA ASN A 14 -30.10 7.22 11.61
C ASN A 14 -28.74 7.91 11.43
N VAL A 15 -27.71 7.12 11.17
CA VAL A 15 -26.31 7.57 10.97
C VAL A 15 -26.20 8.63 9.84
N THR A 16 -27.20 8.68 8.94
CA THR A 16 -27.33 9.70 7.89
C THR A 16 -27.44 11.13 8.39
N GLN A 17 -27.98 11.34 9.60
CA GLN A 17 -28.09 12.67 10.23
C GLN A 17 -26.72 13.27 10.57
N LEU A 18 -25.69 12.42 10.71
CA LEU A 18 -24.32 12.84 10.98
C LEU A 18 -23.54 13.24 9.71
N LYS A 19 -24.08 12.98 8.51
CA LYS A 19 -23.35 13.20 7.24
C LYS A 19 -23.02 14.68 7.03
N LEU A 20 -24.01 15.56 7.16
CA LEU A 20 -23.83 16.99 6.90
C LEU A 20 -22.93 17.65 7.96
N PRO A 21 -23.13 17.41 9.28
CA PRO A 21 -22.19 17.89 10.30
C PRO A 21 -20.76 17.39 10.08
N LEU A 22 -20.59 16.11 9.73
CA LEU A 22 -19.26 15.53 9.48
C LEU A 22 -18.60 16.14 8.24
N LEU A 23 -19.37 16.45 7.19
CA LEU A 23 -18.86 17.12 6.00
C LEU A 23 -18.41 18.56 6.31
N PHE A 24 -19.19 19.32 7.08
CA PHE A 24 -18.80 20.67 7.50
C PHE A 24 -17.54 20.63 8.38
N PHE A 25 -17.48 19.68 9.31
CA PHE A 25 -16.28 19.43 10.09
C PHE A 25 -15.09 19.07 9.20
N ALA A 26 -15.29 18.20 8.20
CA ALA A 26 -14.25 17.83 7.25
C ALA A 26 -13.71 19.02 6.46
N LEU A 27 -14.60 19.90 5.98
CA LEU A 27 -14.21 21.13 5.29
C LEU A 27 -13.43 22.08 6.20
N ALA A 28 -13.88 22.28 7.45
CA ALA A 28 -13.19 23.15 8.40
C ALA A 28 -11.78 22.63 8.73
N VAL A 29 -11.66 21.33 8.99
CA VAL A 29 -10.35 20.69 9.21
C VAL A 29 -9.50 20.76 7.96
N TRP A 30 -10.04 20.50 6.77
CA TRP A 30 -9.28 20.55 5.51
C TRP A 30 -8.78 21.95 5.16
N VAL A 31 -9.57 23.00 5.40
CA VAL A 31 -9.12 24.38 5.20
C VAL A 31 -7.95 24.73 6.11
N SER A 32 -7.97 24.24 7.34
CA SER A 32 -6.94 24.53 8.36
C SER A 32 -5.71 23.63 8.22
N PHE A 33 -5.93 22.33 7.95
CA PHE A 33 -4.94 21.26 7.90
C PHE A 33 -5.33 20.26 6.79
N PRO A 34 -5.02 20.53 5.51
CA PRO A 34 -5.50 19.74 4.38
C PRO A 34 -5.25 18.23 4.52
N ILE A 35 -4.05 17.83 4.94
CA ILE A 35 -3.70 16.41 5.09
C ILE A 35 -4.53 15.69 6.16
N LEU A 36 -4.92 16.37 7.26
CA LEU A 36 -5.80 15.79 8.28
C LEU A 36 -7.26 15.81 7.84
N GLY A 37 -7.66 16.78 7.02
CA GLY A 37 -9.02 16.92 6.49
C GLY A 37 -9.47 15.74 5.61
N ILE A 38 -8.53 14.98 5.04
CA ILE A 38 -8.87 13.80 4.21
C ILE A 38 -9.60 12.71 5.00
N PHE A 39 -9.29 12.54 6.30
CA PHE A 39 -9.89 11.48 7.12
C PHE A 39 -11.40 11.69 7.36
N PRO A 40 -11.87 12.85 7.87
CA PRO A 40 -13.30 13.11 8.01
C PRO A 40 -14.04 13.17 6.66
N PHE A 41 -13.37 13.55 5.57
CA PHE A 41 -13.93 13.41 4.21
C PHE A 41 -14.20 11.95 3.83
N LEU A 42 -13.22 11.06 4.02
CA LEU A 42 -13.37 9.62 3.76
C LEU A 42 -14.42 9.00 4.68
N LEU A 43 -14.50 9.40 5.95
CA LEU A 43 -15.57 8.97 6.86
C LEU A 43 -16.95 9.39 6.35
N THR A 44 -17.09 10.61 5.80
CA THR A 44 -18.35 11.08 5.20
C THR A 44 -18.81 10.16 4.07
N ILE A 45 -17.88 9.71 3.21
CA ILE A 45 -18.17 8.73 2.17
C ILE A 45 -18.54 7.37 2.79
N GLN A 46 -17.79 6.92 3.80
CA GLN A 46 -18.05 5.64 4.47
C GLN A 46 -19.46 5.57 5.05
N LEU A 47 -19.92 6.65 5.71
CA LEU A 47 -21.27 6.73 6.26
C LEU A 47 -22.36 6.61 5.18
N ASP A 48 -22.12 7.13 3.97
CA ASP A 48 -23.08 7.05 2.88
C ASP A 48 -23.17 5.64 2.28
N LEU A 49 -22.02 4.96 2.15
CA LEU A 49 -21.94 3.59 1.63
C LEU A 49 -22.49 2.52 2.59
N LEU A 50 -22.66 2.87 3.87
CA LEU A 50 -23.23 1.97 4.87
C LEU A 50 -24.77 1.96 4.84
N LYS A 51 -25.41 2.84 4.08
CA LYS A 51 -26.87 2.87 3.95
C LYS A 51 -27.37 1.60 3.25
N PRO A 52 -28.49 1.00 3.71
CA PRO A 52 -29.11 -0.11 2.99
C PRO A 52 -29.51 0.34 1.58
N ASN A 53 -29.26 -0.51 0.58
CA ASN A 53 -29.53 -0.27 -0.84
C ASN A 53 -28.75 0.89 -1.49
N SER A 54 -27.61 1.31 -0.94
CA SER A 54 -26.75 2.30 -1.60
C SER A 54 -26.30 1.78 -2.98
N ARG A 55 -26.73 2.43 -4.06
CA ARG A 55 -26.25 2.10 -5.41
C ARG A 55 -24.82 2.62 -5.58
N PRO A 56 -23.97 1.91 -6.36
CA PRO A 56 -22.64 2.42 -6.70
C PRO A 56 -22.77 3.81 -7.34
N SER A 57 -22.04 4.77 -6.78
CA SER A 57 -22.15 6.17 -7.17
C SER A 57 -21.58 6.39 -8.58
N ARG A 58 -22.28 7.17 -9.41
CA ARG A 58 -21.83 7.54 -10.77
C ARG A 58 -20.46 8.24 -10.74
N PHE A 59 -19.75 8.26 -11.87
CA PHE A 59 -18.43 8.89 -11.98
C PHE A 59 -18.43 10.37 -11.56
N PHE A 60 -19.47 11.14 -11.88
CA PHE A 60 -19.67 12.53 -11.43
C PHE A 60 -20.49 12.66 -10.14
N SER A 61 -20.34 11.73 -9.21
CA SER A 61 -21.00 11.81 -7.91
C SER A 61 -20.27 12.72 -6.94
N PHE A 62 -20.98 13.18 -5.92
CA PHE A 62 -20.39 13.90 -4.79
C PHE A 62 -19.23 13.12 -4.12
N HIS A 63 -19.31 11.79 -4.09
CA HIS A 63 -18.21 10.95 -3.62
C HIS A 63 -16.96 11.09 -4.48
N SER A 64 -17.11 11.09 -5.81
CA SER A 64 -15.98 11.27 -6.72
C SER A 64 -15.33 12.64 -6.54
N LEU A 65 -16.11 13.70 -6.32
CA LEU A 65 -15.57 15.04 -6.06
C LEU A 65 -14.73 15.05 -4.77
N ILE A 66 -15.25 14.49 -3.67
CA ILE A 66 -14.47 14.35 -2.42
C ILE A 66 -13.20 13.52 -2.66
N LEU A 67 -13.28 12.42 -3.41
CA LEU A 67 -12.10 11.60 -3.69
C LEU A 67 -11.08 12.31 -4.57
N ILE A 68 -11.50 13.18 -5.49
CA ILE A 68 -10.60 14.03 -6.28
C ILE A 68 -9.90 15.04 -5.35
N LEU A 69 -10.62 15.65 -4.41
CA LEU A 69 -10.01 16.54 -3.41
C LEU A 69 -8.97 15.80 -2.55
N VAL A 70 -9.30 14.59 -2.07
CA VAL A 70 -8.37 13.75 -1.33
C VAL A 70 -7.14 13.40 -2.19
N LEU A 71 -7.35 13.00 -3.45
CA LEU A 71 -6.29 12.69 -4.40
C LEU A 71 -5.33 13.87 -4.60
N LEU A 72 -5.86 15.06 -4.89
CA LEU A 72 -5.06 16.27 -5.10
C LEU A 72 -4.32 16.66 -3.83
N THR A 73 -4.98 16.62 -2.66
CA THR A 73 -4.35 16.96 -1.38
C THR A 73 -3.16 16.06 -1.09
N VAL A 74 -3.31 14.74 -1.27
CA VAL A 74 -2.24 13.77 -1.04
C VAL A 74 -1.13 13.93 -2.08
N ALA A 75 -1.45 14.20 -3.34
CA ALA A 75 -0.46 14.40 -4.40
C ALA A 75 0.40 15.66 -4.17
N ILE A 76 -0.22 16.79 -3.82
CA ILE A 76 0.50 18.04 -3.48
C ILE A 76 1.37 17.83 -2.24
N TYR A 77 0.84 17.14 -1.23
CA TYR A 77 1.59 16.86 -0.01
C TYR A 77 2.84 16.01 -0.29
N LEU A 78 2.72 15.01 -1.16
CA LEU A 78 3.83 14.14 -1.57
C LEU A 78 4.88 14.85 -2.42
N SER A 79 4.49 15.77 -3.28
CA SER A 79 5.44 16.53 -4.10
C SER A 79 6.23 17.55 -3.28
N ALA A 80 5.74 17.93 -2.10
CA ALA A 80 6.38 18.87 -1.17
C ALA A 80 7.43 18.24 -0.24
N PHE A 81 7.78 16.97 -0.45
CA PHE A 81 8.86 16.32 0.27
C PHE A 81 10.24 16.79 -0.20
N ASP A 82 11.17 16.88 0.74
CA ASP A 82 12.56 17.19 0.42
C ASP A 82 13.22 16.07 -0.41
N ILE A 83 14.02 16.47 -1.39
CA ILE A 83 14.67 15.55 -2.33
C ILE A 83 15.93 14.94 -1.70
N PHE A 84 15.88 13.63 -1.42
CA PHE A 84 17.02 12.89 -0.89
C PHE A 84 17.15 11.45 -1.44
N ALA A 85 18.31 10.83 -1.18
CA ALA A 85 18.61 9.43 -1.49
C ALA A 85 18.21 8.99 -2.92
N ASP A 86 17.41 7.92 -3.04
CA ASP A 86 16.99 7.32 -4.31
C ASP A 86 16.19 8.33 -5.18
N THR A 87 15.43 9.27 -4.58
CA THR A 87 14.70 10.34 -5.32
C THR A 87 15.64 11.21 -6.13
N ARG A 88 16.78 11.60 -5.56
CA ARG A 88 17.79 12.43 -6.25
C ARG A 88 18.35 11.72 -7.48
N ILE A 89 18.58 10.41 -7.37
CA ILE A 89 19.05 9.59 -8.49
C ILE A 89 18.00 9.59 -9.61
N TYR A 90 16.72 9.41 -9.27
CA TYR A 90 15.64 9.38 -10.25
C TYR A 90 15.41 10.74 -10.92
N LEU A 91 15.51 11.84 -10.16
CA LEU A 91 15.38 13.19 -10.72
C LEU A 91 16.56 13.55 -11.62
N ASN A 92 17.79 13.20 -11.24
CA ASN A 92 18.96 13.37 -12.12
C ASN A 92 18.79 12.59 -13.44
N LEU A 93 18.21 11.39 -13.40
CA LEU A 93 17.91 10.64 -14.62
C LEU A 93 16.80 11.32 -15.43
N TYR A 94 15.75 11.81 -14.76
CA TYR A 94 14.62 12.50 -15.37
C TYR A 94 15.05 13.76 -16.14
N GLU A 95 15.86 14.63 -15.53
CA GLU A 95 16.39 15.85 -16.16
C GLU A 95 17.25 15.55 -17.41
N ASN A 96 17.81 14.34 -17.50
CA ASN A 96 18.64 13.94 -18.64
C ASN A 96 17.88 13.14 -19.71
N LEU A 97 16.56 12.92 -19.57
CA LEU A 97 15.75 12.13 -20.53
C LEU A 97 15.62 12.82 -21.90
N ASP A 98 15.73 14.14 -22.00
CA ASP A 98 15.73 14.83 -23.29
C ASP A 98 16.97 14.52 -24.14
N ARG A 99 18.05 14.03 -23.51
CA ARG A 99 19.30 13.65 -24.17
C ARG A 99 19.52 12.14 -24.25
N GLN A 100 18.69 11.35 -23.57
CA GLN A 100 18.83 9.90 -23.45
C GLN A 100 17.46 9.22 -23.56
N SER A 101 17.36 8.21 -24.42
CA SER A 101 16.14 7.40 -24.51
C SER A 101 15.75 6.85 -23.13
N PRO A 102 14.44 6.66 -22.83
CA PRO A 102 13.99 5.97 -21.60
C PRO A 102 14.61 4.58 -21.41
N PHE A 103 15.08 3.98 -22.50
CA PHE A 103 15.77 2.69 -22.53
C PHE A 103 17.28 2.81 -22.29
N ASP A 104 17.86 3.99 -22.40
CA ASP A 104 19.31 4.19 -22.46
C ASP A 104 19.99 4.44 -21.10
N ASN A 105 19.23 4.68 -20.05
CA ASN A 105 19.78 4.88 -18.71
C ASN A 105 20.26 3.54 -18.09
N TYR A 106 21.18 3.65 -17.12
CA TYR A 106 21.80 2.47 -16.52
C TYR A 106 20.82 1.54 -15.80
N ILE A 107 19.71 2.05 -15.26
CA ILE A 107 18.69 1.25 -14.57
C ILE A 107 17.90 0.45 -15.61
N SER A 108 17.42 1.10 -16.68
CA SER A 108 16.76 0.45 -17.81
C SER A 108 17.65 -0.61 -18.46
N LYS A 109 18.90 -0.28 -18.77
CA LYS A 109 19.84 -1.19 -19.46
C LYS A 109 20.27 -2.38 -18.61
N GLN A 110 20.63 -2.16 -17.34
CA GLN A 110 21.22 -3.20 -16.51
C GLN A 110 20.17 -4.02 -15.77
N ARG A 111 19.02 -3.43 -15.44
CA ARG A 111 17.98 -4.07 -14.62
C ARG A 111 16.70 -4.40 -15.40
N PHE A 112 16.59 -3.97 -16.65
CA PHE A 112 15.38 -4.12 -17.47
C PHE A 112 14.15 -3.44 -16.82
N GLU A 113 14.36 -2.37 -16.05
CA GLU A 113 13.31 -1.67 -15.30
C GLU A 113 12.93 -0.36 -16.02
N VAL A 114 12.14 -0.46 -17.08
CA VAL A 114 11.88 0.64 -18.03
C VAL A 114 10.60 1.42 -17.74
N VAL A 115 9.62 0.84 -17.03
CA VAL A 115 8.25 1.38 -16.96
C VAL A 115 8.18 2.76 -16.29
N LEU A 116 8.93 2.96 -15.20
CA LEU A 116 9.01 4.28 -14.56
C LEU A 116 9.55 5.32 -15.55
N PHE A 117 10.64 5.01 -16.26
CA PHE A 117 11.30 5.97 -17.16
C PHE A 117 10.45 6.29 -18.39
N LEU A 118 9.66 5.33 -18.89
CA LEU A 118 8.68 5.60 -19.95
C LEU A 118 7.61 6.59 -19.48
N PHE A 119 7.09 6.40 -18.27
CA PHE A 119 6.15 7.35 -17.67
C PHE A 119 6.79 8.73 -17.48
N LEU A 120 7.99 8.75 -16.89
CA LEU A 120 8.74 9.98 -16.62
C LEU A 120 9.11 10.74 -17.90
N ALA A 121 9.43 10.07 -19.00
CA ALA A 121 9.75 10.73 -20.27
C ALA A 121 8.57 11.51 -20.85
N VAL A 122 7.36 10.97 -20.74
CA VAL A 122 6.14 11.68 -21.15
C VAL A 122 5.95 12.93 -20.30
N ILE A 123 6.17 12.85 -18.98
CA ILE A 123 6.05 14.00 -18.10
C ILE A 123 7.15 15.03 -18.37
N ASN A 124 8.39 14.58 -18.62
CA ASN A 124 9.53 15.43 -18.92
C ASN A 124 9.24 16.31 -20.15
N PHE A 125 8.77 15.67 -21.23
CA PHE A 125 8.35 16.35 -22.45
C PHE A 125 7.20 17.36 -22.23
N LEU A 126 6.18 16.98 -21.44
CA LEU A 126 4.99 17.82 -21.22
C LEU A 126 5.24 18.97 -20.23
N SER A 127 6.20 18.83 -19.32
CA SER A 127 6.43 19.77 -18.22
C SER A 127 7.73 20.55 -18.32
N ASN A 128 8.44 20.42 -19.45
CA ASN A 128 9.70 21.11 -19.70
C ASN A 128 10.70 20.91 -18.55
N GLU A 129 10.96 19.63 -18.22
CA GLU A 129 11.90 19.20 -17.17
C GLU A 129 11.54 19.60 -15.73
N SER A 130 10.32 20.07 -15.44
CA SER A 130 9.94 20.45 -14.08
C SER A 130 9.96 19.28 -13.09
N THR A 131 10.80 19.40 -12.05
CA THR A 131 10.90 18.43 -10.95
C THR A 131 9.61 18.34 -10.15
N PHE A 132 8.92 19.47 -9.93
CA PHE A 132 7.62 19.48 -9.26
C PHE A 132 6.61 18.61 -10.02
N TRP A 133 6.47 18.84 -11.33
CA TRP A 133 5.53 18.08 -12.16
C TRP A 133 5.88 16.60 -12.25
N CYS A 134 7.16 16.25 -12.21
CA CYS A 134 7.61 14.86 -12.11
C CYS A 134 7.05 14.15 -10.86
N LEU A 135 7.32 14.74 -9.68
CA LEU A 135 6.90 14.18 -8.39
C LEU A 135 5.37 14.20 -8.23
N PHE A 136 4.73 15.32 -8.61
CA PHE A 136 3.28 15.47 -8.56
C PHE A 136 2.58 14.46 -9.46
N SER A 137 3.03 14.29 -10.71
CA SER A 137 2.41 13.36 -11.66
C SER A 137 2.57 11.90 -11.23
N LEU A 138 3.74 11.53 -10.69
CA LEU A 138 3.95 10.20 -10.13
C LEU A 138 3.03 9.92 -8.94
N ALA A 139 2.96 10.88 -7.99
CA ALA A 139 2.05 10.78 -6.85
C ALA A 139 0.59 10.70 -7.32
N LEU A 140 0.20 11.52 -8.30
CA LEU A 140 -1.15 11.53 -8.86
C LEU A 140 -1.51 10.18 -9.49
N LEU A 141 -0.61 9.59 -10.28
CA LEU A 141 -0.79 8.27 -10.90
C LEU A 141 -1.02 7.19 -9.84
N ASN A 142 -0.08 7.08 -8.90
CA ASN A 142 -0.11 6.07 -7.85
C ASN A 142 -1.38 6.18 -7.00
N ASN A 143 -1.68 7.38 -6.50
CA ASN A 143 -2.86 7.62 -5.67
C ASN A 143 -4.16 7.42 -6.45
N SER A 144 -4.19 7.73 -7.75
CA SER A 144 -5.35 7.47 -8.60
C SER A 144 -5.65 5.97 -8.69
N PHE A 145 -4.63 5.14 -8.91
CA PHE A 145 -4.78 3.69 -8.89
C PHE A 145 -5.27 3.19 -7.53
N VAL A 146 -4.69 3.67 -6.43
CA VAL A 146 -5.07 3.23 -5.08
C VAL A 146 -6.51 3.62 -4.75
N ILE A 147 -6.90 4.88 -4.97
CA ILE A 147 -8.21 5.44 -4.58
C ILE A 147 -9.33 4.95 -5.50
N PHE A 148 -9.15 5.07 -6.82
CA PHE A 148 -10.23 4.87 -7.78
C PHE A 148 -10.30 3.45 -8.33
N TYR A 149 -9.22 2.68 -8.27
CA TYR A 149 -9.16 1.34 -8.86
C TYR A 149 -9.03 0.23 -7.81
N ILE A 150 -7.90 0.17 -7.11
CA ILE A 150 -7.52 -0.94 -6.23
C ILE A 150 -8.46 -1.04 -5.03
N SER A 151 -8.59 0.04 -4.24
CA SER A 151 -9.38 0.00 -2.99
C SER A 151 -10.86 -0.30 -3.25
N LYS A 152 -11.43 0.29 -4.32
CA LYS A 152 -12.82 0.06 -4.73
C LYS A 152 -13.06 -1.38 -5.22
N ARG A 153 -12.11 -1.99 -5.93
CA ARG A 153 -12.21 -3.39 -6.39
C ARG A 153 -11.95 -4.40 -5.27
N LEU A 154 -11.16 -4.03 -4.27
CA LEU A 154 -10.93 -4.87 -3.09
C LEU A 154 -12.15 -4.88 -2.16
N SER A 155 -12.70 -3.71 -1.80
CA SER A 155 -13.88 -3.62 -0.95
C SER A 155 -14.79 -2.46 -1.34
N PRO A 156 -15.78 -2.66 -2.23
CA PRO A 156 -16.64 -1.57 -2.74
C PRO A 156 -17.40 -0.79 -1.66
N LYS A 157 -17.73 -1.43 -0.54
CA LYS A 157 -18.50 -0.85 0.58
C LYS A 157 -17.62 -0.20 1.65
N TYR A 158 -16.38 -0.67 1.79
CA TYR A 158 -15.46 -0.24 2.86
C TYR A 158 -14.15 0.35 2.35
N TYR A 159 -14.05 0.70 1.05
CA TYR A 159 -12.85 1.31 0.50
C TYR A 159 -12.44 2.63 1.20
N PRO A 160 -13.35 3.51 1.68
CA PRO A 160 -12.92 4.69 2.43
C PRO A 160 -12.22 4.32 3.73
N THR A 161 -12.70 3.30 4.45
CA THR A 161 -12.00 2.73 5.61
C THR A 161 -10.60 2.22 5.25
N LEU A 162 -10.45 1.49 4.15
CA LEU A 162 -9.12 1.05 3.69
C LEU A 162 -8.19 2.25 3.44
N LEU A 163 -8.69 3.29 2.78
CA LEU A 163 -7.93 4.52 2.50
C LEU A 163 -7.55 5.28 3.76
N ILE A 164 -8.42 5.34 4.78
CA ILE A 164 -8.09 5.94 6.09
C ILE A 164 -6.89 5.21 6.72
N ILE A 165 -6.89 3.88 6.70
CA ILE A 165 -5.80 3.09 7.28
C ILE A 165 -4.50 3.29 6.49
N ILE A 166 -4.58 3.34 5.16
CA ILE A 166 -3.42 3.56 4.28
C ILE A 166 -2.84 4.96 4.46
N PHE A 167 -3.66 6.00 4.37
CA PHE A 167 -3.19 7.38 4.49
C PHE A 167 -2.82 7.77 5.92
N SER A 168 -3.20 6.99 6.93
CA SER A 168 -2.63 7.19 8.26
C SER A 168 -1.21 6.59 8.37
N SER A 169 -0.80 5.70 7.47
CA SER A 169 0.54 5.11 7.45
C SER A 169 1.57 6.06 6.88
N TYR A 170 2.62 6.33 7.66
CA TYR A 170 3.78 7.09 7.21
C TYR A 170 4.49 6.47 5.99
N PHE A 171 4.65 5.15 5.95
CA PHE A 171 5.33 4.46 4.84
C PHE A 171 4.62 4.65 3.50
N TYR A 172 3.31 4.90 3.51
CA TYR A 172 2.59 5.23 2.28
C TYR A 172 3.10 6.52 1.64
N TYR A 173 3.52 7.49 2.46
CA TYR A 173 4.04 8.75 1.98
C TYR A 173 5.50 8.67 1.49
N SER A 174 6.21 7.60 1.80
CA SER A 174 7.57 7.36 1.29
C SER A 174 7.64 6.92 -0.19
N GLN A 175 6.51 7.00 -0.90
CA GLN A 175 6.41 6.61 -2.31
C GLN A 175 7.33 7.39 -3.25
N VAL A 176 7.63 8.65 -2.94
CA VAL A 176 8.58 9.47 -3.72
C VAL A 176 10.04 9.04 -3.51
N PHE A 177 10.36 8.37 -2.40
CA PHE A 177 11.68 7.78 -2.14
C PHE A 177 11.86 6.44 -2.84
N TYR A 178 10.82 5.63 -2.83
CA TYR A 178 10.83 4.29 -3.42
C TYR A 178 10.02 4.22 -4.72
N MET A 179 10.21 5.20 -5.63
CA MET A 179 9.36 5.39 -6.82
C MET A 179 9.11 4.11 -7.63
N ARG A 180 10.18 3.40 -8.01
CA ARG A 180 10.10 2.17 -8.83
C ARG A 180 9.42 1.03 -8.07
N GLN A 181 9.78 0.85 -6.80
CA GLN A 181 9.22 -0.19 -5.95
C GLN A 181 7.74 0.07 -5.70
N PHE A 182 7.37 1.30 -5.32
CA PHE A 182 5.99 1.68 -5.06
C PHE A 182 5.13 1.50 -6.30
N LEU A 183 5.58 1.99 -7.46
CA LEU A 183 4.89 1.82 -8.74
C LEU A 183 4.69 0.33 -9.09
N ALA A 184 5.74 -0.49 -8.93
CA ALA A 184 5.64 -1.93 -9.14
C ALA A 184 4.60 -2.59 -8.22
N LEU A 185 4.53 -2.19 -6.95
CA LEU A 185 3.58 -2.72 -5.98
C LEU A 185 2.14 -2.28 -6.27
N VAL A 186 1.94 -1.04 -6.74
CA VAL A 186 0.64 -0.58 -7.26
C VAL A 186 0.18 -1.49 -8.40
N PHE A 187 1.08 -1.85 -9.33
CA PHE A 187 0.75 -2.79 -10.40
C PHE A 187 0.54 -4.23 -9.91
N VAL A 188 1.28 -4.72 -8.92
CA VAL A 188 1.00 -6.02 -8.27
C VAL A 188 -0.42 -6.03 -7.70
N LEU A 189 -0.81 -4.99 -6.97
CA LEU A 189 -2.15 -4.85 -6.40
C LEU A 189 -3.22 -4.74 -7.49
N ALA A 190 -2.94 -4.02 -8.57
CA ALA A 190 -3.81 -3.94 -9.75
C ALA A 190 -3.97 -5.30 -10.45
N ALA A 191 -2.92 -6.13 -10.49
CA ALA A 191 -3.00 -7.49 -11.01
C ALA A 191 -3.92 -8.35 -10.13
N ILE A 192 -3.72 -8.32 -8.80
CA ILE A 192 -4.51 -9.11 -7.84
C ILE A 192 -6.01 -8.82 -7.97
N VAL A 193 -6.40 -7.55 -8.10
CA VAL A 193 -7.84 -7.21 -8.24
C VAL A 193 -8.45 -7.70 -9.56
N ASN A 194 -7.64 -8.07 -10.55
CA ASN A 194 -8.09 -8.61 -11.84
C ASN A 194 -7.90 -10.12 -11.98
N ILE A 195 -7.28 -10.80 -11.00
CA ILE A 195 -6.88 -12.21 -11.11
C ILE A 195 -8.06 -13.16 -11.42
N GLU A 196 -9.29 -12.77 -11.04
CA GLU A 196 -10.51 -13.52 -11.33
C GLU A 196 -11.33 -12.95 -12.47
N SER A 197 -11.27 -11.63 -12.70
CA SER A 197 -12.21 -10.95 -13.59
C SER A 197 -11.70 -10.78 -15.01
N ASN A 198 -10.39 -10.59 -15.19
CA ASN A 198 -9.83 -10.31 -16.50
C ASN A 198 -8.35 -10.73 -16.58
N LEU A 199 -8.10 -11.87 -17.22
CA LEU A 199 -6.75 -12.42 -17.37
C LEU A 199 -5.83 -11.49 -18.17
N ILE A 200 -6.35 -10.77 -19.17
CA ILE A 200 -5.56 -9.83 -19.98
C ILE A 200 -5.05 -8.69 -19.10
N LEU A 201 -5.93 -8.10 -18.28
CA LEU A 201 -5.54 -7.05 -17.34
C LEU A 201 -4.61 -7.59 -16.25
N PHE A 202 -4.84 -8.80 -15.74
CA PHE A 202 -3.93 -9.47 -14.81
C PHE A 202 -2.52 -9.60 -15.40
N THR A 203 -2.40 -10.11 -16.63
CA THR A 203 -1.11 -10.29 -17.31
C THR A 203 -0.45 -8.94 -17.60
N LEU A 204 -1.21 -7.95 -18.09
CA LEU A 204 -0.70 -6.61 -18.36
C LEU A 204 -0.11 -5.98 -17.09
N PHE A 205 -0.86 -5.96 -15.99
CA PHE A 205 -0.37 -5.39 -14.73
C PHE A 205 0.79 -6.19 -14.13
N SER A 206 0.81 -7.52 -14.31
CA SER A 206 1.93 -8.36 -13.88
C SER A 206 3.22 -8.00 -14.64
N LEU A 207 3.14 -7.81 -15.95
CA LEU A 207 4.28 -7.38 -16.77
C LEU A 207 4.72 -5.97 -16.38
N LEU A 208 3.79 -5.02 -16.25
CA LEU A 208 4.10 -3.66 -15.80
C LEU A 208 4.78 -3.65 -14.43
N ALA A 209 4.36 -4.51 -13.49
CA ALA A 209 5.01 -4.63 -12.20
C ALA A 209 6.48 -5.08 -12.34
N VAL A 210 6.73 -6.16 -13.07
CA VAL A 210 8.07 -6.73 -13.24
C VAL A 210 9.02 -5.75 -13.94
N PHE A 211 8.55 -5.09 -15.00
CA PHE A 211 9.32 -4.07 -15.71
C PHE A 211 9.37 -2.71 -14.99
N SER A 212 8.65 -2.54 -13.88
CA SER A 212 8.82 -1.39 -12.97
C SER A 212 9.89 -1.69 -11.92
N HIS A 213 9.84 -2.89 -11.34
CA HIS A 213 10.86 -3.36 -10.40
C HIS A 213 10.93 -4.89 -10.38
N THR A 214 12.09 -5.43 -10.72
CA THR A 214 12.34 -6.88 -10.84
C THR A 214 12.00 -7.68 -9.58
N ALA A 215 12.15 -7.11 -8.39
CA ALA A 215 11.80 -7.80 -7.14
C ALA A 215 10.30 -8.13 -7.02
N SER A 216 9.42 -7.46 -7.79
CA SER A 216 7.99 -7.76 -7.80
C SER A 216 7.67 -9.14 -8.35
N VAL A 217 8.61 -9.78 -9.07
CA VAL A 217 8.48 -11.16 -9.57
C VAL A 217 8.07 -12.12 -8.45
N VAL A 218 8.59 -11.94 -7.23
CA VAL A 218 8.24 -12.80 -6.09
C VAL A 218 6.74 -12.77 -5.81
N TYR A 219 6.13 -11.58 -5.82
CA TYR A 219 4.68 -11.44 -5.59
C TYR A 219 3.86 -11.97 -6.76
N ILE A 220 4.33 -11.78 -7.99
CA ILE A 220 3.66 -12.32 -9.19
C ILE A 220 3.72 -13.85 -9.22
N LEU A 221 4.84 -14.46 -8.83
CA LEU A 221 4.97 -15.92 -8.71
C LEU A 221 3.99 -16.49 -7.69
N VAL A 222 3.78 -15.82 -6.56
CA VAL A 222 2.74 -16.21 -5.59
C VAL A 222 1.35 -16.18 -6.24
N CYS A 223 1.03 -15.13 -7.01
CA CYS A 223 -0.25 -15.03 -7.72
C CYS A 223 -0.42 -16.16 -8.75
N LEU A 224 0.62 -16.45 -9.55
CA LEU A 224 0.60 -17.52 -10.55
C LEU A 224 0.49 -18.91 -9.92
N LEU A 225 1.19 -19.17 -8.81
CA LEU A 225 1.10 -20.42 -8.07
C LEU A 225 -0.33 -20.66 -7.59
N ILE A 226 -0.98 -19.64 -7.03
CA ILE A 226 -2.37 -19.72 -6.56
C ILE A 226 -3.34 -19.97 -7.73
N LEU A 227 -3.11 -19.33 -8.87
CA LEU A 227 -3.91 -19.52 -10.08
C LEU A 227 -3.75 -20.95 -10.65
N LEU A 228 -2.53 -21.48 -10.65
CA LEU A 228 -2.24 -22.87 -11.02
C LEU A 228 -2.92 -23.86 -10.08
N LEU A 229 -2.74 -23.69 -8.76
CA LEU A 229 -3.37 -24.55 -7.74
C LEU A 229 -4.89 -24.55 -7.87
N ASN A 230 -5.51 -23.38 -8.09
CA ASN A 230 -6.95 -23.28 -8.29
C ASN A 230 -7.41 -24.02 -9.56
N THR A 231 -6.63 -23.96 -10.63
CA THR A 231 -6.92 -24.68 -11.88
C THR A 231 -6.83 -26.19 -11.66
N LEU A 232 -5.80 -26.66 -10.96
CA LEU A 232 -5.67 -28.06 -10.56
C LEU A 232 -6.86 -28.50 -9.70
N ILE A 233 -7.24 -27.74 -8.67
CA ILE A 233 -8.40 -28.07 -7.82
C ILE A 233 -9.68 -28.19 -8.65
N LYS A 234 -9.91 -27.32 -9.65
CA LYS A 234 -11.08 -27.41 -10.54
C LYS A 234 -11.08 -28.71 -11.36
N ILE A 235 -9.93 -29.11 -11.89
CA ILE A 235 -9.77 -30.39 -12.61
C ILE A 235 -10.04 -31.57 -11.68
N TRP A 236 -9.48 -31.54 -10.46
CA TRP A 236 -9.69 -32.57 -9.45
C TRP A 236 -11.15 -32.66 -8.97
N ARG A 237 -11.87 -31.53 -8.96
CA ARG A 237 -13.30 -31.51 -8.65
C ARG A 237 -14.15 -32.16 -9.75
N GLN A 238 -13.74 -32.07 -11.01
CA GLN A 238 -14.39 -32.80 -12.12
C GLN A 238 -14.23 -34.32 -11.95
N LEU A 239 -13.17 -34.78 -11.28
CA LEU A 239 -12.93 -36.18 -10.91
C LEU A 239 -13.75 -36.66 -9.69
N GLY A 240 -14.74 -35.87 -9.22
CA GLY A 240 -15.73 -36.30 -8.22
C GLY A 240 -15.42 -35.96 -6.76
N TRP A 241 -14.27 -35.33 -6.48
CA TRP A 241 -13.82 -35.05 -5.11
C TRP A 241 -14.32 -33.68 -4.60
N ARG A 242 -15.55 -33.64 -4.06
CA ARG A 242 -16.30 -32.40 -3.75
C ARG A 242 -15.98 -31.69 -2.42
N LYS A 243 -15.17 -32.25 -1.51
CA LYS A 243 -15.00 -31.72 -0.12
C LYS A 243 -13.66 -31.04 0.19
N ILE A 244 -12.81 -30.78 -0.80
CA ILE A 244 -11.36 -30.61 -0.56
C ILE A 244 -10.87 -29.16 -0.61
N ASP A 245 -11.68 -28.22 -1.12
CA ASP A 245 -11.24 -26.86 -1.44
C ASP A 245 -10.59 -26.13 -0.25
N LYS A 246 -11.15 -26.24 0.96
CA LYS A 246 -10.58 -25.60 2.16
C LYS A 246 -9.37 -26.34 2.71
N ILE A 247 -9.43 -27.68 2.74
CA ILE A 247 -8.37 -28.50 3.34
C ILE A 247 -7.10 -28.40 2.50
N PHE A 248 -7.21 -28.51 1.18
CA PHE A 248 -6.06 -28.41 0.29
C PHE A 248 -5.46 -27.01 0.24
N LEU A 249 -6.30 -25.98 0.33
CA LEU A 249 -5.86 -24.60 0.47
C LEU A 249 -5.08 -24.39 1.78
N TYR A 250 -5.61 -24.87 2.91
CA TYR A 250 -4.92 -24.78 4.20
C TYR A 250 -3.63 -25.61 4.23
N ILE A 251 -3.61 -26.78 3.59
CA ILE A 251 -2.39 -27.58 3.42
C ILE A 251 -1.36 -26.83 2.56
N SER A 252 -1.78 -26.20 1.46
CA SER A 252 -0.87 -25.42 0.61
C SER A 252 -0.32 -24.19 1.34
N LEU A 253 -1.16 -23.49 2.08
CA LEU A 253 -0.77 -22.39 2.96
C LEU A 253 0.20 -22.86 4.05
N PHE A 254 -0.06 -24.02 4.66
CA PHE A 254 0.81 -24.62 5.67
C PHE A 254 2.18 -24.98 5.09
N PHE A 255 2.24 -25.63 3.93
CA PHE A 255 3.51 -25.91 3.24
C PHE A 255 4.25 -24.64 2.84
N LEU A 256 3.54 -23.61 2.37
CA LEU A 256 4.13 -22.30 2.07
C LEU A 256 4.74 -21.67 3.32
N VAL A 257 4.03 -21.70 4.46
CA VAL A 257 4.53 -21.19 5.74
C VAL A 257 5.76 -21.96 6.20
N ILE A 258 5.73 -23.29 6.17
CA ILE A 258 6.90 -24.12 6.54
C ILE A 258 8.08 -23.82 5.61
N PHE A 259 7.85 -23.75 4.30
CA PHE A 259 8.91 -23.46 3.34
C PHE A 259 9.56 -22.10 3.59
N LEU A 260 8.75 -21.08 3.85
CA LEU A 260 9.22 -19.73 4.15
C LEU A 260 9.89 -19.64 5.53
N LEU A 261 9.42 -20.36 6.55
CA LEU A 261 10.08 -20.47 7.85
C LEU A 261 11.42 -21.20 7.74
N TYR A 262 11.47 -22.29 6.99
CA TYR A 262 12.70 -23.01 6.69
C TYR A 262 13.70 -22.07 5.99
N LEU A 263 13.26 -21.36 4.94
CA LEU A 263 14.09 -20.33 4.31
C LEU A 263 14.54 -19.29 5.34
N GLY A 264 13.62 -18.73 6.13
CA GLY A 264 13.91 -17.76 7.20
C GLY A 264 15.00 -18.23 8.17
N ILE A 265 14.90 -19.46 8.67
CA ILE A 265 15.88 -20.09 9.56
C ILE A 265 17.22 -20.30 8.84
N GLN A 266 17.22 -20.71 7.58
CA GLN A 266 18.44 -20.83 6.78
C GLN A 266 19.10 -19.45 6.56
N ILE A 267 18.32 -18.38 6.34
CA ILE A 267 18.82 -17.00 6.24
C ILE A 267 19.44 -16.58 7.58
N TYR A 268 18.74 -16.83 8.69
CA TYR A 268 19.18 -16.43 10.03
C TYR A 268 20.47 -17.14 10.45
N ASN A 269 20.54 -18.45 10.26
CA ASN A 269 21.69 -19.25 10.66
C ASN A 269 22.92 -19.02 9.77
N ASN A 270 22.71 -18.62 8.51
CA ASN A 270 23.81 -18.34 7.59
C ASN A 270 23.41 -17.28 6.55
N PRO A 271 23.40 -16.00 6.91
CA PRO A 271 23.01 -14.92 6.01
C PRO A 271 23.86 -14.93 4.73
N GLN A 272 25.14 -15.29 4.88
CA GLN A 272 26.11 -15.40 3.79
C GLN A 272 25.76 -16.52 2.79
N ALA A 273 25.10 -17.60 3.21
CA ALA A 273 24.74 -18.70 2.30
C ALA A 273 23.71 -18.27 1.25
N ILE A 274 22.77 -17.40 1.61
CA ILE A 274 21.80 -16.86 0.64
C ILE A 274 22.43 -15.80 -0.23
N TYR A 275 23.36 -15.01 0.30
CA TYR A 275 24.14 -14.11 -0.57
C TYR A 275 25.05 -14.87 -1.53
N ARG A 276 25.58 -16.04 -1.13
CA ARG A 276 26.28 -16.95 -2.03
C ARG A 276 25.35 -17.63 -3.03
N LEU A 277 24.16 -18.06 -2.60
CA LEU A 277 23.15 -18.63 -3.51
C LEU A 277 22.67 -17.58 -4.53
N ILE A 278 22.39 -16.37 -4.08
CA ILE A 278 22.03 -15.23 -4.91
C ILE A 278 23.21 -14.82 -5.79
N ASN A 279 24.46 -14.76 -5.29
CA ASN A 279 25.63 -14.52 -6.14
C ASN A 279 25.79 -15.62 -7.19
N ASN A 280 25.68 -16.90 -6.82
CA ASN A 280 25.79 -18.02 -7.74
C ASN A 280 24.65 -18.01 -8.78
N LEU A 281 23.45 -17.55 -8.41
CA LEU A 281 22.32 -17.35 -9.34
C LEU A 281 22.50 -16.08 -10.20
N LEU A 282 23.11 -15.04 -9.64
CA LEU A 282 23.46 -13.79 -10.31
C LEU A 282 24.69 -13.97 -11.22
N ASP A 283 25.55 -14.96 -11.02
CA ASP A 283 26.62 -15.29 -11.98
C ASP A 283 26.04 -15.73 -13.33
N PHE A 284 24.78 -16.18 -13.36
CA PHE A 284 24.02 -16.47 -14.59
C PHE A 284 23.26 -15.25 -15.15
N VAL A 285 23.35 -14.07 -14.50
CA VAL A 285 22.67 -12.84 -14.90
C VAL A 285 23.72 -11.71 -15.02
N PRO A 286 23.80 -10.94 -16.12
CA PRO A 286 24.87 -9.95 -16.30
C PRO A 286 24.69 -8.72 -15.40
N GLN A 287 25.01 -8.83 -14.09
CA GLN A 287 24.75 -7.80 -13.08
C GLN A 287 25.88 -7.70 -12.02
N GLU A 288 27.12 -7.43 -12.45
CA GLU A 288 28.32 -7.29 -11.58
C GLU A 288 28.18 -6.27 -10.42
N LYS A 289 27.28 -5.28 -10.51
CA LYS A 289 27.15 -4.21 -9.50
C LYS A 289 26.21 -4.52 -8.34
N ILE A 290 25.35 -5.54 -8.44
CA ILE A 290 24.38 -5.86 -7.37
C ILE A 290 25.09 -6.55 -6.19
N ALA A 291 26.02 -7.46 -6.48
CA ALA A 291 26.82 -8.18 -5.49
C ALA A 291 27.59 -7.23 -4.54
N ARG A 292 28.18 -6.15 -5.07
CA ARG A 292 28.92 -5.16 -4.27
C ARG A 292 28.02 -4.27 -3.40
N SER A 293 26.81 -3.93 -3.87
CA SER A 293 25.87 -3.09 -3.10
C SER A 293 25.28 -3.83 -1.89
N VAL A 294 25.15 -5.15 -2.03
CA VAL A 294 24.68 -6.05 -0.97
C VAL A 294 25.80 -6.29 0.05
N GLN A 295 27.05 -6.49 -0.41
CA GLN A 295 28.20 -6.66 0.47
C GLN A 295 28.57 -5.38 1.25
N GLY A 296 28.45 -4.20 0.64
CA GLY A 296 28.77 -2.93 1.32
C GLY A 296 27.80 -2.58 2.46
N ARG A 297 26.51 -2.88 2.32
CA ARG A 297 25.50 -2.62 3.36
C ARG A 297 25.63 -3.50 4.60
N ILE A 298 26.26 -4.67 4.47
CA ILE A 298 26.53 -5.58 5.59
C ILE A 298 27.69 -5.07 6.46
N ALA A 299 28.60 -4.28 5.89
CA ALA A 299 29.81 -3.83 6.57
C ALA A 299 29.63 -2.55 7.40
N GLU A 300 28.59 -1.76 7.14
CA GLU A 300 28.48 -0.40 7.68
C GLU A 300 27.38 -0.18 8.72
N ASP A 301 26.63 -1.21 9.14
CA ASP A 301 25.56 -1.22 10.18
C ASP A 301 25.24 0.17 10.79
N GLN A 302 24.66 1.05 9.97
CA GLN A 302 24.38 2.42 10.36
C GLN A 302 23.08 2.36 11.15
N GLY A 303 23.12 2.75 12.43
CA GLY A 303 22.02 2.69 13.39
C GLY A 303 20.67 3.32 12.99
N ARG A 304 20.54 3.83 11.76
CA ARG A 304 19.28 4.21 11.09
C ARG A 304 18.24 3.08 11.07
N ASP A 305 18.69 1.82 11.06
CA ASP A 305 17.79 0.65 11.11
C ASP A 305 17.20 0.40 12.51
N ARG A 306 17.78 0.97 13.58
CA ARG A 306 17.31 0.82 14.97
C ARG A 306 16.15 1.74 15.33
N ASP A 307 16.04 2.94 14.76
CA ASP A 307 14.87 3.82 14.99
C ASP A 307 13.66 3.36 14.15
N LEU A 308 13.90 2.73 13.00
CA LEU A 308 12.88 2.00 12.22
C LEU A 308 12.34 0.74 12.93
N PHE A 309 13.06 0.22 13.93
CA PHE A 309 12.69 -0.94 14.74
C PHE A 309 11.52 -0.64 15.70
N GLU A 310 11.46 0.55 16.31
CA GLU A 310 10.32 0.93 17.17
C GLU A 310 9.01 1.03 16.36
N PHE A 311 9.08 1.47 15.10
CA PHE A 311 7.95 1.47 14.17
C PHE A 311 7.50 0.05 13.77
N SER A 312 8.40 -0.92 13.82
CA SER A 312 8.12 -2.33 13.51
C SER A 312 7.23 -2.99 14.57
N ILE A 313 7.21 -2.49 15.81
CA ILE A 313 6.35 -3.00 16.90
C ILE A 313 4.89 -2.62 16.67
N PHE A 314 4.61 -1.35 16.34
CA PHE A 314 3.25 -0.90 16.01
C PHE A 314 2.74 -1.55 14.73
N LEU A 315 3.62 -1.73 13.75
CA LEU A 315 3.34 -2.52 12.56
C LEU A 315 3.03 -3.98 12.91
N GLY A 316 3.80 -4.60 13.80
CA GLY A 316 3.56 -5.93 14.36
C GLY A 316 2.18 -6.06 15.03
N MET A 317 1.74 -5.04 15.77
CA MET A 317 0.39 -4.97 16.31
C MET A 317 -0.68 -4.83 15.23
N ALA A 318 -0.43 -4.05 14.17
CA ALA A 318 -1.28 -3.98 12.98
C ALA A 318 -1.33 -5.35 12.24
N MET A 319 -0.22 -6.10 12.22
CA MET A 319 -0.20 -7.46 11.70
C MET A 319 -1.05 -8.39 12.56
N LEU A 320 -0.80 -8.46 13.87
CA LEU A 320 -1.51 -9.34 14.79
C LEU A 320 -3.01 -9.07 14.80
N SER A 321 -3.43 -7.82 14.75
CA SER A 321 -4.85 -7.44 14.67
C SER A 321 -5.48 -7.85 13.34
N THR A 322 -4.79 -7.67 12.21
CA THR A 322 -5.25 -8.17 10.89
C THR A 322 -5.35 -9.70 10.91
N GLY A 323 -4.34 -10.39 11.44
CA GLY A 323 -4.30 -11.86 11.54
C GLY A 323 -5.39 -12.43 12.46
N THR A 324 -5.58 -11.81 13.63
CA THR A 324 -6.67 -12.16 14.57
C THR A 324 -8.03 -11.99 13.92
N PHE A 325 -8.20 -10.92 13.12
CA PHE A 325 -9.44 -10.65 12.40
C PHE A 325 -9.73 -11.67 11.31
N ILE A 326 -8.70 -12.13 10.59
CA ILE A 326 -8.80 -13.21 9.60
C ILE A 326 -9.18 -14.53 10.29
N ILE A 327 -8.52 -14.88 11.40
CA ILE A 327 -8.73 -16.14 12.14
C ILE A 327 -10.12 -16.18 12.79
N ALA A 328 -10.57 -15.05 13.36
CA ALA A 328 -11.85 -14.95 14.04
C ALA A 328 -13.07 -15.08 13.10
N ARG A 329 -12.89 -15.00 11.77
CA ARG A 329 -13.98 -15.05 10.79
C ARG A 329 -14.06 -16.36 10.02
N SER A 330 -15.23 -16.98 10.07
CA SER A 330 -15.56 -18.16 9.26
C SER A 330 -16.11 -17.75 7.89
N TYR A 331 -15.31 -17.94 6.83
CA TYR A 331 -15.74 -17.74 5.45
C TYR A 331 -16.53 -18.94 4.91
N ARG A 332 -17.60 -18.70 4.16
CA ARG A 332 -18.37 -19.77 3.50
C ARG A 332 -17.67 -20.23 2.21
N GLN A 333 -17.24 -19.28 1.40
CA GLN A 333 -16.44 -19.46 0.19
C GLN A 333 -15.36 -18.37 0.17
N ILE A 334 -14.15 -18.72 -0.25
CA ILE A 334 -13.03 -17.78 -0.32
C ILE A 334 -12.70 -17.58 -1.81
N SER A 335 -12.80 -16.34 -2.28
CA SER A 335 -12.37 -15.98 -3.65
C SER A 335 -10.85 -16.16 -3.85
N LEU A 336 -10.42 -16.43 -5.09
CA LEU A 336 -9.01 -16.49 -5.49
C LEU A 336 -8.28 -15.17 -5.18
N LYS A 337 -8.95 -14.03 -5.41
CA LYS A 337 -8.45 -12.71 -5.03
C LYS A 337 -8.11 -12.66 -3.55
N MET A 338 -9.00 -13.14 -2.71
CA MET A 338 -8.85 -13.15 -1.27
C MET A 338 -7.80 -14.14 -0.77
N ILE A 339 -7.74 -15.34 -1.37
CA ILE A 339 -6.66 -16.30 -1.13
C ILE A 339 -5.30 -15.66 -1.43
N THR A 340 -5.20 -14.95 -2.55
CA THR A 340 -3.98 -14.26 -2.96
C THR A 340 -3.58 -13.18 -1.96
N MET A 341 -4.56 -12.38 -1.48
CA MET A 341 -4.31 -11.41 -0.42
C MET A 341 -3.87 -12.07 0.90
N ILE A 342 -4.45 -13.21 1.29
CA ILE A 342 -4.03 -13.96 2.49
C ILE A 342 -2.60 -14.50 2.35
N ALA A 343 -2.27 -15.08 1.19
CA ALA A 343 -0.94 -15.61 0.93
C ALA A 343 0.12 -14.50 0.95
N LEU A 344 -0.17 -13.36 0.32
CA LEU A 344 0.71 -12.20 0.33
C LEU A 344 0.84 -11.59 1.73
N TYR A 345 -0.25 -11.55 2.50
CA TYR A 345 -0.18 -11.15 3.91
C TYR A 345 0.80 -12.03 4.69
N ILE A 346 0.74 -13.35 4.53
CA ILE A 346 1.65 -14.29 5.19
C ILE A 346 3.10 -14.09 4.73
N VAL A 347 3.32 -13.96 3.41
CA VAL A 347 4.65 -13.65 2.86
C VAL A 347 5.20 -12.36 3.49
N SER A 348 4.37 -11.33 3.63
CA SER A 348 4.74 -10.09 4.27
C SER A 348 5.04 -10.20 5.77
N VAL A 349 4.26 -10.98 6.53
CA VAL A 349 4.55 -11.29 7.95
C VAL A 349 5.92 -11.94 8.07
N LEU A 350 6.22 -12.88 7.19
CA LEU A 350 7.49 -13.60 7.21
C LEU A 350 8.65 -12.69 6.79
N GLN A 351 8.45 -11.79 5.82
CA GLN A 351 9.41 -10.74 5.47
C GLN A 351 9.72 -9.83 6.67
N ILE A 352 8.70 -9.44 7.44
CA ILE A 352 8.90 -8.59 8.64
C ILE A 352 9.61 -9.36 9.76
N LEU A 353 9.25 -10.62 10.02
CA LEU A 353 9.97 -11.46 10.98
C LEU A 353 11.43 -11.68 10.56
N LEU A 354 11.68 -11.82 9.26
CA LEU A 354 13.03 -11.88 8.72
C LEU A 354 13.80 -10.58 9.01
N ILE A 355 13.21 -9.42 8.72
CA ILE A 355 13.82 -8.11 9.00
C ILE A 355 14.14 -7.98 10.49
N ILE A 356 13.19 -8.30 11.37
CA ILE A 356 13.35 -8.23 12.82
C ILE A 356 14.50 -9.14 13.31
N SER A 357 14.62 -10.33 12.73
CA SER A 357 15.63 -11.32 13.17
C SER A 357 17.01 -11.11 12.57
N THR A 358 17.13 -10.46 11.39
CA THR A 358 18.38 -10.41 10.62
C THR A 358 18.85 -9.00 10.26
N GLY A 359 18.03 -7.97 10.45
CA GLY A 359 18.29 -6.62 9.92
C GLY A 359 18.23 -6.55 8.39
N PHE A 360 17.71 -7.58 7.72
CA PHE A 360 17.70 -7.66 6.25
C PHE A 360 16.93 -6.50 5.60
N ASN A 361 17.30 -6.16 4.36
CA ASN A 361 16.84 -4.99 3.61
C ASN A 361 15.31 -4.75 3.68
N GLN A 362 14.92 -3.69 4.38
CA GLN A 362 13.52 -3.27 4.60
C GLN A 362 12.74 -3.03 3.30
N ARG A 363 13.43 -2.76 2.18
CA ARG A 363 12.82 -2.56 0.85
C ARG A 363 12.02 -3.80 0.38
N VAL A 364 12.32 -4.98 0.90
CA VAL A 364 11.63 -6.23 0.55
C VAL A 364 10.27 -6.36 1.24
N ALA A 365 10.04 -5.70 2.38
CA ALA A 365 8.73 -5.70 3.07
C ALA A 365 7.83 -4.52 2.67
N TYR A 366 8.25 -3.73 1.68
CA TYR A 366 7.61 -2.45 1.37
C TYR A 366 6.15 -2.56 0.91
N LEU A 367 5.75 -3.70 0.29
CA LEU A 367 4.34 -4.01 0.02
C LEU A 367 3.48 -3.89 1.28
N PHE A 368 3.95 -4.44 2.38
CA PHE A 368 3.20 -4.42 3.62
C PHE A 368 3.31 -3.06 4.30
N LEU A 369 4.51 -2.50 4.39
CA LEU A 369 4.74 -1.22 5.03
C LEU A 369 3.83 -0.11 4.45
N ALA A 370 3.76 -0.01 3.12
CA ALA A 370 2.96 1.01 2.45
C ALA A 370 1.47 0.63 2.31
N PHE A 371 1.13 -0.64 2.14
CA PHE A 371 -0.23 -1.07 1.76
C PHE A 371 -0.92 -1.99 2.77
N PHE A 372 -0.44 -2.12 4.02
CA PHE A 372 -1.05 -3.03 4.99
C PHE A 372 -2.56 -2.81 5.17
N GLY A 373 -3.01 -1.54 5.08
CA GLY A 373 -4.41 -1.18 5.18
C GLY A 373 -5.30 -1.89 4.16
N LEU A 374 -4.78 -2.26 2.98
CA LEU A 374 -5.54 -3.03 1.98
C LEU A 374 -5.83 -4.47 2.42
N PHE A 375 -5.00 -5.08 3.27
CA PHE A 375 -5.25 -6.44 3.77
C PHE A 375 -6.44 -6.50 4.74
N PHE A 376 -6.88 -5.37 5.31
CA PHE A 376 -8.14 -5.32 6.04
C PHE A 376 -9.34 -5.69 5.16
N SER A 377 -9.24 -5.54 3.84
CA SER A 377 -10.29 -5.99 2.91
C SER A 377 -10.64 -7.47 3.07
N ILE A 378 -9.70 -8.30 3.54
CA ILE A 378 -9.91 -9.72 3.80
C ILE A 378 -11.06 -9.89 4.80
N GLY A 379 -11.09 -9.17 5.92
CA GLY A 379 -12.18 -9.35 6.89
C GLY A 379 -13.40 -8.44 6.71
N LEU A 380 -13.34 -7.45 5.80
CA LEU A 380 -14.41 -6.48 5.56
C LEU A 380 -15.46 -6.92 4.51
N ASP A 381 -15.21 -7.96 3.73
CA ASP A 381 -16.13 -8.37 2.66
C ASP A 381 -17.37 -9.11 3.21
N ASP A 382 -18.47 -8.37 3.38
CA ASP A 382 -19.76 -8.85 3.90
C ASP A 382 -20.36 -9.98 3.06
N GLN A 383 -20.11 -10.01 1.75
CA GLN A 383 -20.77 -10.94 0.82
C GLN A 383 -20.31 -12.39 0.97
N GLN A 384 -19.15 -12.63 1.58
CA GLN A 384 -18.53 -13.96 1.70
C GLN A 384 -18.71 -14.59 3.10
N LEU A 385 -19.44 -13.90 3.99
CA LEU A 385 -19.63 -14.29 5.39
C LEU A 385 -20.90 -15.11 5.58
N ASN A 386 -20.85 -16.03 6.55
CA ASN A 386 -21.99 -16.85 6.94
C ASN A 386 -23.08 -15.96 7.58
N PRO A 387 -24.37 -16.07 7.20
CA PRO A 387 -25.47 -15.36 7.87
C PRO A 387 -25.56 -15.62 9.38
N ASN A 388 -24.97 -16.70 9.88
CA ASN A 388 -24.88 -17.00 11.32
C ASN A 388 -23.68 -16.35 12.03
N ASN A 389 -22.93 -15.47 11.36
CA ASN A 389 -21.76 -14.82 11.96
C ASN A 389 -22.21 -13.83 13.04
N LYS A 390 -21.91 -14.14 14.32
CA LYS A 390 -22.42 -13.41 15.50
C LYS A 390 -21.83 -12.00 15.65
N ILE A 391 -20.74 -11.69 14.96
CA ILE A 391 -20.06 -10.39 15.05
C ILE A 391 -20.71 -9.43 14.05
N LYS A 392 -21.48 -8.45 14.54
CA LYS A 392 -21.96 -7.33 13.71
C LYS A 392 -20.75 -6.62 13.11
N ASN A 393 -20.74 -6.49 11.78
CA ASN A 393 -19.58 -5.97 11.03
C ASN A 393 -19.25 -4.53 11.42
N PHE A 394 -20.25 -3.70 11.67
CA PHE A 394 -20.03 -2.25 11.84
C PHE A 394 -19.26 -1.86 13.12
N PRO A 395 -19.60 -2.33 14.34
CA PRO A 395 -18.87 -1.90 15.55
C PRO A 395 -17.42 -2.36 15.57
N LEU A 396 -17.14 -3.60 15.17
CA LEU A 396 -15.78 -4.14 15.14
C LEU A 396 -14.92 -3.44 14.09
N VAL A 397 -15.48 -3.21 12.89
CA VAL A 397 -14.78 -2.52 11.81
C VAL A 397 -14.50 -1.07 12.17
N SER A 398 -15.49 -0.37 12.73
CA SER A 398 -15.32 1.01 13.19
C SER A 398 -14.29 1.10 14.32
N ALA A 399 -14.35 0.21 15.30
CA ALA A 399 -13.37 0.18 16.40
C ALA A 399 -11.95 -0.10 15.91
N MET A 400 -11.76 -1.05 15.00
CA MET A 400 -10.44 -1.34 14.42
C MET A 400 -9.95 -0.22 13.50
N THR A 401 -10.83 0.38 12.71
CA THR A 401 -10.47 1.53 11.86
C THR A 401 -10.01 2.69 12.72
N ILE A 402 -10.74 2.99 13.81
CA ILE A 402 -10.38 4.05 14.75
C ILE A 402 -9.05 3.69 15.45
N LEU A 403 -8.90 2.48 15.96
CA LEU A 403 -7.68 2.06 16.66
C LEU A 403 -6.46 2.12 15.74
N MET A 404 -6.58 1.64 14.51
CA MET A 404 -5.52 1.71 13.50
C MET A 404 -5.24 3.14 13.09
N ALA A 405 -6.26 3.93 12.78
CA ALA A 405 -6.09 5.33 12.41
C ALA A 405 -5.42 6.13 13.54
N VAL A 406 -5.81 5.91 14.80
CA VAL A 406 -5.21 6.56 15.97
C VAL A 406 -3.77 6.09 16.16
N ALA A 407 -3.49 4.79 16.11
CA ALA A 407 -2.13 4.25 16.26
C ALA A 407 -1.20 4.76 15.16
N ASN A 408 -1.67 4.77 13.92
CA ASN A 408 -0.91 5.25 12.77
C ASN A 408 -0.74 6.76 12.77
N THR A 409 -1.76 7.52 13.19
CA THR A 409 -1.67 8.99 13.33
C THR A 409 -0.70 9.35 14.45
N TYR A 410 -0.74 8.64 15.57
CA TYR A 410 0.24 8.79 16.64
C TYR A 410 1.66 8.50 16.15
N ASN A 411 1.85 7.43 15.37
CA ASN A 411 3.14 7.16 14.73
C ASN A 411 3.55 8.25 13.75
N PHE A 412 2.64 8.72 12.91
CA PHE A 412 2.90 9.83 12.00
C PHE A 412 3.36 11.07 12.78
N LEU A 413 2.67 11.44 13.86
CA LEU A 413 3.05 12.56 14.72
C LEU A 413 4.39 12.36 15.43
N ASN A 414 4.65 11.19 15.99
CA ASN A 414 5.94 10.88 16.62
C ASN A 414 7.09 10.91 15.61
N ILE A 415 6.86 10.43 14.37
CA ILE A 415 7.86 10.52 13.30
C ILE A 415 8.13 11.97 12.95
N GLN A 416 7.11 12.82 12.85
CA GLN A 416 7.34 14.25 12.65
C GLN A 416 8.22 14.81 13.78
N VAL A 417 7.87 14.55 15.04
CA VAL A 417 8.62 15.09 16.18
C VAL A 417 10.06 14.58 16.23
N ASN A 418 10.29 13.30 15.95
CA ASN A 418 11.60 12.65 16.10
C ASN A 418 12.47 12.71 14.84
N MET A 419 11.88 12.92 13.66
CA MET A 419 12.59 12.96 12.37
C MET A 419 12.65 14.35 11.73
N ILE A 420 12.22 15.40 12.45
CA ILE A 420 12.31 16.81 12.02
C ILE A 420 13.73 17.18 11.57
N ASP A 421 14.78 16.55 12.12
CA ASP A 421 16.17 16.83 11.79
C ASP A 421 16.85 15.77 10.91
N ILE A 422 16.10 14.76 10.43
CA ILE A 422 16.63 13.75 9.51
C ILE A 422 16.40 14.23 8.07
N ASP A 423 17.49 14.48 7.36
CA ASP A 423 17.48 14.88 5.94
C ASP A 423 16.51 14.04 5.12
N GLY A 424 15.54 14.73 4.53
CA GLY A 424 14.63 14.16 3.54
C GLY A 424 13.27 13.68 4.05
N TRP A 425 13.10 13.53 5.35
CA TRP A 425 11.80 13.20 5.95
C TRP A 425 11.08 14.44 6.50
N SER A 426 11.61 15.62 6.24
CA SER A 426 10.96 16.90 6.47
C SER A 426 9.99 17.23 5.34
N PHE A 427 8.86 17.79 5.75
CA PHE A 427 7.75 18.19 4.88
C PHE A 427 7.58 19.68 5.01
N PHE A 428 7.40 20.39 3.90
CA PHE A 428 7.18 21.84 3.92
C PHE A 428 8.09 22.55 4.95
N ASN A 429 9.41 22.35 4.86
CA ASN A 429 10.38 22.91 5.82
C ASN A 429 10.09 22.53 7.29
N LYS A 430 9.83 21.25 7.57
CA LYS A 430 9.69 20.66 8.92
C LYS A 430 8.37 20.97 9.67
N HIS A 431 7.37 21.58 9.02
CA HIS A 431 6.10 21.95 9.69
C HIS A 431 4.83 21.47 8.98
N PRO A 432 4.66 20.18 8.64
CA PRO A 432 3.54 19.70 7.80
C PRO A 432 2.13 20.00 8.32
N LEU A 433 1.99 20.18 9.64
CA LEU A 433 0.71 20.48 10.28
C LEU A 433 0.48 21.97 10.51
N SER A 434 1.37 22.87 10.08
CA SER A 434 1.13 24.33 10.19
C SER A 434 0.62 24.94 8.90
N PHE A 435 0.55 24.18 7.81
CA PHE A 435 0.16 24.68 6.49
C PHE A 435 -1.34 24.54 6.27
N SER A 436 -1.94 25.67 5.94
CA SER A 436 -3.35 25.81 5.57
C SER A 436 -3.58 25.44 4.10
N LEU A 437 -4.85 25.38 3.70
CA LEU A 437 -5.21 25.23 2.28
C LEU A 437 -4.60 26.32 1.40
N PHE A 438 -4.48 27.56 1.91
CA PHE A 438 -3.87 28.65 1.17
C PHE A 438 -2.41 28.34 0.82
N ASP A 439 -1.67 27.75 1.74
CA ASP A 439 -0.27 27.40 1.52
C ASP A 439 -0.11 26.27 0.50
N TYR A 440 -1.02 25.29 0.50
CA TYR A 440 -1.05 24.25 -0.53
C TYR A 440 -1.32 24.82 -1.93
N ILE A 441 -2.27 25.76 -2.02
CA ILE A 441 -2.60 26.46 -3.27
C ILE A 441 -1.39 27.29 -3.73
N THR A 442 -0.82 28.09 -2.84
CA THR A 442 0.36 28.91 -3.12
C THR A 442 1.52 28.05 -3.57
N TYR A 443 1.82 26.96 -2.85
CA TYR A 443 2.88 26.02 -3.22
C TYR A 443 2.64 25.39 -4.60
N PHE A 444 1.41 24.96 -4.89
CA PHE A 444 1.06 24.40 -6.20
C PHE A 444 1.31 25.42 -7.32
N PHE A 445 0.85 26.66 -7.18
CA PHE A 445 0.98 27.68 -8.22
C PHE A 445 2.39 28.28 -8.34
N GLN A 446 3.16 28.35 -7.25
CA GLN A 446 4.54 28.83 -7.26
C GLN A 446 5.54 27.79 -7.78
N SER A 447 5.15 26.51 -7.78
CA SER A 447 5.96 25.41 -8.31
C SER A 447 5.68 25.09 -9.79
N LEU A 448 4.77 25.84 -10.42
CA LEU A 448 4.55 25.88 -11.88
C LEU A 448 5.61 26.74 -12.55
#